data_AF-A0A9D4HC28-F1
#
_entry.id   AF-A0A9D4HC28-F1
#
_cell.length_a   1.000
_cell.length_b   1.000
_cell.length_c   1.000
_cell.angle_alpha   90.00
_cell.angle_beta   90.00
_cell.angle_gamma   90.00
#
_symmetry.space_group_name_H-M   'P 1'
#
loop_
_entity.id
_entity.type
_entity.pdbx_description
1 polymer ?
#
loop_
_entity_poly.entity_id
_entity_poly.type
_entity_poly.pdbx_seq_one_letter_code
_entity_poly.pdbx_strand_id
1 'polypeptide(L)'
;MQHMPNILRRHYPAGDQIFSNDRCCGHLSSHCLNESRISRPHERMRIPPFDGKEDWKVWVTRFDVISDRFGWSDDMRFDQPLQRQEGQAAEFAFTQLPPATLRTYLDLKAELNSRFRVF
;
A
#
# COMPACT_ATOMS: atom_id res chain seq x y z
N MET A 1 -4.00 48.88 -15.43
CA MET A 1 -4.86 47.68 -15.37
C MET A 1 -4.01 46.48 -15.75
N GLN A 2 -3.50 45.75 -14.76
CA GLN A 2 -2.80 44.48 -14.97
C GLN A 2 -3.62 43.42 -14.23
N HIS A 3 -4.31 42.59 -14.98
CA HIS A 3 -4.97 41.38 -14.51
C HIS A 3 -4.00 40.22 -14.70
N MET A 4 -3.66 39.55 -13.60
CA MET A 4 -2.99 38.25 -13.60
C MET A 4 -3.85 37.26 -12.80
N PRO A 5 -3.96 36.00 -13.25
CA PRO A 5 -5.01 35.09 -12.82
C PRO A 5 -4.74 34.40 -11.48
N ASN A 6 -5.87 34.08 -10.87
CA ASN A 6 -6.18 33.34 -9.66
C ASN A 6 -5.36 32.03 -9.51
N ILE A 7 -4.45 31.99 -8.53
CA ILE A 7 -3.77 30.76 -8.10
C ILE A 7 -4.62 30.13 -6.99
N LEU A 8 -5.36 29.07 -7.35
CA LEU A 8 -5.99 28.15 -6.41
C LEU A 8 -4.91 27.51 -5.52
N ARG A 9 -4.70 28.08 -4.33
CA ARG A 9 -4.03 27.43 -3.21
C ARG A 9 -4.84 26.18 -2.83
N ARG A 10 -4.36 24.99 -3.21
CA ARG A 10 -4.77 23.75 -2.56
C ARG A 10 -4.26 23.80 -1.12
N HIS A 11 -5.17 24.15 -0.21
CA HIS A 11 -4.99 23.91 1.20
C HIS A 11 -4.86 22.40 1.42
N TYR A 12 -3.66 21.94 1.77
CA TYR A 12 -3.49 20.69 2.49
C TYR A 12 -3.99 20.93 3.92
N PRO A 13 -4.98 20.17 4.45
CA PRO A 13 -5.23 20.17 5.87
C PRO A 13 -4.08 19.45 6.57
N ALA A 14 -3.27 20.24 7.27
CA ALA A 14 -2.30 19.75 8.23
C ALA A 14 -3.02 19.38 9.52
N GLY A 15 -2.78 18.15 10.00
CA GLY A 15 -2.87 17.76 11.41
C GLY A 15 -4.27 17.76 12.02
N ASP A 16 -4.97 16.63 11.91
CA ASP A 16 -6.08 16.35 12.82
C ASP A 16 -5.55 16.24 14.25
N GLN A 17 -6.00 17.20 15.05
CA GLN A 17 -5.89 17.24 16.49
C GLN A 17 -6.57 16.02 17.08
N ILE A 18 -5.79 15.14 17.72
CA ILE A 18 -6.31 14.11 18.63
C ILE A 18 -6.83 14.85 19.87
N PHE A 19 -8.12 15.20 19.87
CA PHE A 19 -8.84 15.53 21.10
C PHE A 19 -9.13 14.23 21.86
N SER A 20 -8.27 13.91 22.83
CA SER A 20 -8.56 12.91 23.87
C SER A 20 -9.64 13.47 24.78
N ASN A 21 -10.90 13.11 24.52
CA ASN A 21 -12.01 13.37 25.43
C ASN A 21 -12.28 12.12 26.29
N ASP A 22 -11.37 11.86 27.23
CA ASP A 22 -11.63 10.92 28.33
C ASP A 22 -12.53 11.58 29.38
N ARG A 23 -13.84 11.58 29.12
CA ARG A 23 -14.85 11.68 30.19
C ARG A 23 -15.66 10.39 30.21
N CYS A 24 -15.16 9.41 30.93
CA CYS A 24 -15.97 8.27 31.38
C CYS A 24 -16.96 8.77 32.44
N CYS A 25 -18.20 9.05 32.04
CA CYS A 25 -19.32 9.25 32.95
C CYS A 25 -19.71 7.90 33.59
N GLY A 26 -19.89 7.90 34.91
CA GLY A 26 -20.10 6.70 35.70
C GLY A 26 -21.41 5.96 35.42
N HIS A 27 -21.31 4.64 35.34
CA HIS A 27 -22.24 3.71 35.98
C HIS A 27 -21.57 2.34 36.02
N LEU A 28 -21.56 1.70 37.19
CA LEU A 28 -21.13 0.32 37.35
C LEU A 28 -21.93 -0.57 36.40
N SER A 29 -21.25 -1.25 35.46
CA SER A 29 -21.77 -2.46 34.85
C SER A 29 -20.63 -3.46 34.70
N SER A 30 -20.72 -4.53 35.47
CA SER A 30 -19.70 -5.56 35.71
C SER A 30 -19.54 -6.56 34.54
N HIS A 31 -19.85 -6.20 33.31
CA HIS A 31 -19.78 -7.12 32.17
C HIS A 31 -19.45 -6.40 30.86
N CYS A 32 -18.17 -6.15 30.61
CA CYS A 32 -17.60 -6.26 29.26
C CYS A 32 -16.25 -6.96 29.42
N LEU A 33 -16.28 -8.28 29.20
CA LEU A 33 -15.13 -9.15 29.16
C LEU A 33 -14.14 -8.66 28.10
N ASN A 34 -12.90 -8.43 28.53
CA ASN A 34 -11.70 -8.75 27.77
C ASN A 34 -11.62 -8.22 26.32
N GLU A 35 -11.59 -6.90 26.15
CA GLU A 35 -11.10 -6.26 24.92
C GLU A 35 -9.61 -5.90 25.00
N SER A 36 -8.81 -6.76 25.62
CA SER A 36 -7.36 -6.81 25.38
C SER A 36 -7.04 -7.44 24.02
N ARG A 37 -7.68 -6.95 22.95
CA ARG A 37 -7.19 -7.10 21.57
C ARG A 37 -6.60 -5.78 21.07
N ILE A 38 -5.95 -5.05 21.97
CA ILE A 38 -5.02 -3.99 21.59
C ILE A 38 -3.88 -4.67 20.83
N SER A 39 -4.00 -4.59 19.51
CA SER A 39 -2.98 -4.80 18.50
C SER A 39 -2.08 -5.99 18.75
N ARG A 40 -2.44 -7.15 18.17
CA ARG A 40 -1.40 -8.12 17.77
C ARG A 40 -0.34 -7.29 17.05
N PRO A 41 0.95 -7.40 17.43
CA PRO A 41 1.98 -6.70 16.70
C PRO A 41 1.75 -7.08 15.26
N HIS A 42 1.66 -6.08 14.40
CA HIS A 42 1.70 -6.22 12.96
C HIS A 42 3.04 -6.92 12.69
N GLU A 43 3.08 -8.24 12.86
CA GLU A 43 4.24 -9.07 12.63
C GLU A 43 4.60 -8.74 11.21
N ARG A 44 5.73 -8.06 11.08
CA ARG A 44 6.24 -7.45 9.87
C ARG A 44 6.18 -8.52 8.78
N MET A 45 5.10 -8.57 8.02
CA MET A 45 4.96 -9.55 6.98
C MET A 45 5.97 -9.18 5.92
N ARG A 46 7.03 -9.97 5.92
CA ARG A 46 8.13 -9.83 5.00
C ARG A 46 7.73 -10.53 3.72
N ILE A 47 6.90 -9.86 2.92
CA ILE A 47 6.95 -10.09 1.48
C ILE A 47 8.36 -9.68 1.07
N PRO A 48 9.21 -10.62 0.60
CA PRO A 48 10.56 -10.29 0.18
C PRO A 48 10.51 -9.30 -0.99
N PRO A 49 11.51 -8.43 -1.14
CA PRO A 49 11.62 -7.60 -2.33
C PRO A 49 11.72 -8.47 -3.58
N PHE A 50 11.26 -7.94 -4.70
CA PHE A 50 11.39 -8.56 -6.02
C PHE A 50 12.56 -7.89 -6.76
N ASP A 51 13.66 -8.63 -6.95
CA ASP A 51 14.87 -8.14 -7.62
C ASP A 51 14.97 -8.58 -9.09
N GLY A 52 14.02 -9.37 -9.57
CA GLY A 52 14.00 -9.97 -10.91
C GLY A 52 14.73 -11.30 -11.04
N LYS A 53 15.28 -11.88 -9.96
CA LYS A 53 15.94 -13.20 -9.98
C LYS A 53 14.98 -14.35 -9.70
N GLU A 54 13.98 -14.14 -8.84
CA GLU A 54 12.88 -15.10 -8.65
C GLU A 54 11.93 -15.03 -9.85
N ASP A 55 11.30 -16.15 -10.21
CA ASP A 55 10.26 -16.13 -11.22
C ASP A 55 9.09 -15.25 -10.76
N TRP A 56 8.66 -14.33 -11.63
CA TRP A 56 7.59 -13.39 -11.29
C TRP A 56 6.30 -14.07 -10.85
N LYS A 57 5.94 -15.20 -11.47
CA LYS A 57 4.72 -15.93 -11.12
C LYS A 57 4.78 -16.47 -9.70
N VAL A 58 5.95 -16.94 -9.27
CA VAL A 58 6.15 -17.41 -7.89
C VAL A 58 6.01 -16.26 -6.90
N TRP A 59 6.69 -15.15 -7.16
CA TRP A 59 6.64 -13.98 -6.28
C TRP A 59 5.23 -13.40 -6.19
N VAL A 60 4.56 -13.21 -7.34
CA VAL A 60 3.22 -12.60 -7.38
C VAL A 60 2.15 -13.51 -6.79
N THR A 61 2.29 -14.83 -6.90
CA THR A 61 1.37 -15.77 -6.22
C THR A 61 1.49 -15.64 -4.70
N ARG A 62 2.72 -15.53 -4.17
CA ARG A 62 2.94 -15.30 -2.73
C ARG A 62 2.33 -13.97 -2.29
N PHE A 63 2.49 -12.94 -3.10
CA PHE A 63 1.89 -11.62 -2.87
C PHE A 63 0.36 -11.70 -2.85
N ASP A 64 -0.26 -12.33 -3.84
CA ASP A 64 -1.72 -12.45 -3.98
C ASP A 64 -2.32 -13.11 -2.72
N VAL A 65 -1.77 -14.28 -2.31
CA VAL A 65 -2.22 -15.03 -1.12
C VAL A 65 -2.17 -14.17 0.15
N ILE A 66 -1.12 -13.37 0.30
CA ILE A 66 -0.98 -12.47 1.45
C ILE A 66 -2.01 -11.33 1.34
N SER A 67 -2.11 -10.68 0.19
CA SER A 67 -3.03 -9.56 -0.01
C SER A 67 -4.50 -9.96 0.19
N ASP A 68 -4.89 -11.18 -0.21
CA ASP A 68 -6.22 -11.75 0.00
C ASP A 68 -6.48 -11.99 1.48
N ARG A 69 -5.53 -12.63 2.17
CA ARG A 69 -5.66 -12.95 3.61
C ARG A 69 -5.84 -11.71 4.48
N PHE A 70 -5.28 -10.58 4.06
CA PHE A 70 -5.34 -9.32 4.80
C PHE A 70 -6.38 -8.34 4.27
N GLY A 71 -7.16 -8.74 3.24
CA GLY A 71 -8.20 -7.91 2.67
C GLY A 71 -7.68 -6.58 2.12
N TRP A 72 -6.49 -6.59 1.51
CA TRP A 72 -5.90 -5.37 0.94
C TRP A 72 -6.77 -4.85 -0.21
N SER A 73 -7.00 -3.53 -0.22
CA SER A 73 -7.65 -2.83 -1.32
C SER A 73 -6.80 -2.86 -2.59
N ASP A 74 -7.40 -2.57 -3.74
CA ASP A 74 -6.70 -2.51 -5.02
C ASP A 74 -5.56 -1.47 -5.00
N ASP A 75 -5.76 -0.33 -4.34
CA ASP A 75 -4.73 0.70 -4.16
C ASP A 75 -3.54 0.14 -3.36
N MET A 76 -3.80 -0.57 -2.26
CA MET A 76 -2.73 -1.23 -1.48
C MET A 76 -2.04 -2.33 -2.28
N ARG A 77 -2.80 -3.09 -3.07
CA ARG A 77 -2.25 -4.11 -3.97
C ARG A 77 -1.38 -3.53 -5.06
N PHE A 78 -1.60 -2.28 -5.45
CA PHE A 78 -0.77 -1.56 -6.41
C PHE A 78 0.48 -0.94 -5.79
N ASP A 79 0.35 -0.27 -4.63
CA ASP A 79 1.46 0.43 -3.99
C ASP A 79 2.51 -0.53 -3.40
N GLN A 80 2.06 -1.63 -2.79
CA GLN A 80 2.96 -2.53 -2.07
C GLN A 80 3.98 -3.25 -2.97
N PRO A 81 3.63 -3.74 -4.17
CA PRO A 81 4.58 -4.27 -5.14
C PRO A 81 5.55 -3.22 -5.65
N LEU A 82 5.09 -1.99 -5.93
CA LEU A 82 5.96 -0.91 -6.41
C LEU A 82 7.06 -0.57 -5.41
N GLN A 83 6.70 -0.48 -4.12
CA GLN A 83 7.66 -0.25 -3.04
C GLN A 83 8.66 -1.40 -2.83
N ARG A 84 8.37 -2.59 -3.36
CA ARG A 84 9.18 -3.81 -3.20
C ARG A 84 9.96 -4.19 -4.45
N GLN A 85 9.86 -3.40 -5.52
CA GLN A 85 10.75 -3.59 -6.66
C GLN A 85 12.15 -3.16 -6.25
N GLU A 86 13.13 -4.02 -6.48
CA GLU A 86 14.55 -3.73 -6.27
C GLU A 86 15.36 -4.10 -7.52
N GLY A 87 16.60 -3.62 -7.60
CA GLY A 87 17.54 -3.98 -8.66
C GLY A 87 16.97 -3.79 -10.07
N GLN A 88 17.04 -4.86 -10.87
CA GLN A 88 16.61 -4.84 -12.28
C GLN A 88 15.10 -4.64 -12.42
N ALA A 89 14.32 -5.10 -11.44
CA ALA A 89 12.87 -4.93 -11.45
C ALA A 89 12.47 -3.47 -11.14
N ALA A 90 13.16 -2.82 -10.19
CA ALA A 90 12.99 -1.39 -9.94
C ALA A 90 13.39 -0.55 -11.17
N GLU A 91 14.55 -0.85 -11.76
CA GLU A 91 15.02 -0.16 -12.96
C GLU A 91 13.98 -0.26 -14.08
N PHE A 92 13.46 -1.45 -14.36
CA PHE A 92 12.40 -1.63 -15.34
C PHE A 92 11.13 -0.85 -14.98
N ALA A 93 10.62 -1.02 -13.76
CA ALA A 93 9.35 -0.44 -13.33
C ALA A 93 9.35 1.09 -13.33
N PHE A 94 10.47 1.73 -12.97
CA PHE A 94 10.55 3.19 -12.82
C PHE A 94 11.18 3.91 -14.02
N THR A 95 11.89 3.21 -14.91
CA THR A 95 12.54 3.85 -16.07
C THR A 95 11.99 3.41 -17.42
N GLN A 96 11.45 2.20 -17.53
CA GLN A 96 11.03 1.63 -18.82
C GLN A 96 9.50 1.55 -18.96
N LEU A 97 8.75 1.48 -17.85
CA LEU A 97 7.30 1.46 -17.91
C LEU A 97 6.72 2.87 -18.14
N PRO A 98 5.79 3.04 -19.10
CA PRO A 98 5.06 4.29 -19.26
C PRO A 98 4.24 4.59 -17.99
N PRO A 99 4.14 5.87 -17.56
CA PRO A 99 3.27 6.24 -16.43
C PRO A 99 1.80 5.86 -16.62
N ALA A 100 1.35 5.71 -17.88
CA ALA A 100 0.00 5.25 -18.20
C ALA A 100 -0.24 3.78 -17.81
N THR A 101 0.82 2.95 -17.79
CA THR A 101 0.78 1.54 -17.41
C THR A 101 0.85 1.34 -15.90
N LEU A 102 1.34 2.36 -15.16
CA LEU A 102 1.35 2.41 -13.70
C LEU A 102 0.03 2.98 -13.14
N ARG A 103 -1.11 2.52 -13.64
CA ARG A 103 -2.44 2.96 -13.18
C ARG A 103 -3.23 1.88 -12.45
N THR A 104 -2.98 0.62 -12.79
CA THR A 104 -3.68 -0.50 -12.16
C THR A 104 -2.69 -1.60 -11.80
N TYR A 105 -3.03 -2.37 -10.78
CA TYR A 105 -2.24 -3.53 -10.39
C TYR A 105 -2.18 -4.60 -11.49
N LEU A 106 -3.25 -4.74 -12.29
CA LEU A 106 -3.31 -5.73 -13.37
C LEU A 106 -2.33 -5.40 -14.50
N ASP A 107 -2.24 -4.13 -14.90
CA ASP A 107 -1.32 -3.70 -15.95
C ASP A 107 0.14 -3.88 -15.51
N LEU A 108 0.45 -3.48 -14.27
CA LEU A 108 1.77 -3.69 -13.67
C LEU A 108 2.14 -5.19 -13.63
N LYS A 109 1.19 -6.04 -13.23
CA LYS A 109 1.38 -7.48 -13.16
C LYS A 109 1.61 -8.12 -14.53
N ALA A 110 0.92 -7.65 -15.56
CA ALA A 110 1.09 -8.13 -16.93
C ALA A 110 2.49 -7.79 -17.48
N GLU A 111 2.95 -6.56 -17.28
CA GLU A 111 4.26 -6.11 -17.75
C GLU A 111 5.41 -6.83 -17.03
N LEU A 112 5.34 -6.93 -15.70
CA LEU A 112 6.36 -7.64 -14.92
C LEU A 112 6.39 -9.13 -15.27
N ASN A 113 5.23 -9.73 -15.56
CA ASN A 113 5.15 -11.11 -16.06
C ASN A 113 5.78 -11.27 -17.45
N SER A 114 5.55 -10.31 -18.35
CA SER A 114 6.15 -10.31 -19.69
C SER A 114 7.68 -10.25 -19.62
N ARG A 115 8.21 -9.42 -18.70
CA ARG A 115 9.65 -9.16 -18.57
C ARG A 115 10.41 -10.23 -17.80
N PHE A 116 9.85 -10.75 -16.71
CA PHE A 116 10.52 -11.63 -15.75
C PHE A 116 9.96 -13.06 -15.70
N ARG A 117 9.28 -13.51 -16.77
CA ARG A 117 8.99 -14.94 -16.95
C ARG A 117 10.31 -15.69 -17.18
N VAL A 118 10.58 -16.70 -16.35
CA VAL A 118 11.72 -17.59 -16.58
C VAL A 118 11.30 -18.65 -17.61
N PHE A 119 12.14 -18.84 -18.64
CA PHE A 119 11.95 -19.86 -19.69
C PHE A 119 12.54 -21.21 -19.27
#